data_AF-A0A7W3WRG9-F1
#
_entry.id   AF-A0A7W3WRG9-F1
#
_cell.length_a   1.000
_cell.length_b   1.000
_cell.length_c   1.000
_cell.angle_alpha   90.00
_cell.angle_beta   90.00
_cell.angle_gamma   90.00
#
_symmetry.space_group_name_H-M   'P 1'
#
loop_
_entity.id
_entity.type
_entity.pdbx_description
1 polymer ?
#
loop_
_entity_poly.entity_id
_entity_poly.type
_entity_poly.pdbx_seq_one_letter_code
_entity_poly.pdbx_strand_id
1 'polypeptide(L)'
;AFVLLAYSCALKAGIEQARAWMDETWQLLEARFWEPQHGLYKDEADGQWNFTGYRGQNANMHMCEAMLAAFEASGEQRYVERALQLADNMTRRQAAKAGGLVWEHYDENWEIDWDYNLDDPKHLFRPWGFQPGHQTEWAKLLLILDRHVQG
;
A
#
# COMPACT_ATOMS: atom_id res chain seq x y z
N ALA A 1 -5.26 0.83 4.90
CA ALA A 1 -5.64 1.30 3.54
C ALA A 1 -7.14 1.61 3.43
N PHE A 2 -8.02 0.60 3.52
CA PHE A 2 -9.45 0.77 3.24
C PHE A 2 -10.19 1.81 4.09
N VAL A 3 -9.76 2.07 5.33
CA VAL A 3 -10.32 3.15 6.17
C VAL A 3 -10.06 4.53 5.53
N LEU A 4 -8.85 4.78 5.04
CA LEU A 4 -8.52 6.02 4.32
C LEU A 4 -9.32 6.15 3.02
N LEU A 5 -9.50 5.04 2.29
CA LEU A 5 -10.35 5.00 1.10
C LEU A 5 -11.80 5.37 1.43
N ALA A 6 -12.36 4.81 2.51
CA ALA A 6 -13.71 5.12 2.97
C ALA A 6 -13.88 6.61 3.33
N TYR A 7 -12.92 7.20 4.04
CA TYR A 7 -12.94 8.64 4.34
C TYR A 7 -12.79 9.51 3.10
N SER A 8 -11.97 9.07 2.13
CA SER A 8 -11.85 9.75 0.84
C SER A 8 -13.18 9.75 0.07
N CYS A 9 -13.89 8.62 0.06
CA CYS A 9 -15.22 8.52 -0.52
C CYS A 9 -16.24 9.41 0.21
N ALA A 10 -16.19 9.47 1.54
CA ALA A 10 -17.05 10.34 2.34
C ALA A 10 -16.80 11.82 2.01
N LEU A 11 -15.54 12.24 1.87
CA LEU A 11 -15.20 13.60 1.48
C LEU A 11 -15.70 13.92 0.05
N LYS A 12 -15.51 13.01 -0.90
CA LYS A 12 -16.07 13.14 -2.28
C LYS A 12 -17.59 13.28 -2.29
N ALA A 13 -18.28 12.71 -1.30
CA ALA A 13 -19.74 12.83 -1.13
C ALA A 13 -20.18 14.11 -0.40
N GLY A 14 -19.26 15.02 -0.06
CA GLY A 14 -19.55 16.29 0.61
C GLY A 14 -19.54 16.25 2.14
N ILE A 15 -19.04 15.17 2.75
CA ILE A 15 -18.87 15.07 4.21
C ILE A 15 -17.54 15.71 4.60
N GLU A 16 -17.53 17.03 4.80
CA GLU A 16 -16.31 17.81 5.06
C GLU A 16 -15.53 17.36 6.29
N GLN A 17 -16.19 16.80 7.31
CA GLN A 17 -15.53 16.27 8.50
C GLN A 17 -14.55 15.12 8.17
N ALA A 18 -14.77 14.42 7.06
CA ALA A 18 -13.91 13.33 6.63
C ALA A 18 -12.48 13.78 6.33
N ARG A 19 -12.25 15.06 5.99
CA ARG A 19 -10.89 15.59 5.82
C ARG A 19 -10.07 15.47 7.10
N ALA A 20 -10.66 15.77 8.26
CA ALA A 20 -9.96 15.62 9.54
C ALA A 20 -9.68 14.14 9.86
N TRP A 21 -10.60 13.23 9.51
CA TRP A 21 -10.40 11.79 9.72
C TRP A 21 -9.32 11.21 8.78
N MET A 22 -9.21 11.73 7.56
CA MET A 22 -8.11 11.41 6.63
C MET A 22 -6.77 11.85 7.22
N ASP A 23 -6.70 13.05 7.81
CA ASP A 23 -5.48 13.55 8.45
C ASP A 23 -5.10 12.73 9.69
N GLU A 24 -6.07 12.41 10.56
CA GLU A 24 -5.84 11.53 11.72
C GLU A 24 -5.32 10.15 11.28
N THR A 25 -5.92 9.58 10.23
CA THR A 25 -5.48 8.30 9.65
C THR A 25 -4.06 8.39 9.09
N TRP A 26 -3.74 9.49 8.39
CA TRP A 26 -2.38 9.74 7.90
C TRP A 26 -1.39 9.80 9.07
N GLN A 27 -1.68 10.58 10.11
CA GLN A 27 -0.80 10.71 11.28
C GLN A 27 -0.56 9.36 11.96
N LEU A 28 -1.60 8.52 12.08
CA LEU A 28 -1.46 7.17 12.62
C LEU A 28 -0.54 6.29 11.76
N LEU A 29 -0.73 6.33 10.43
CA LEU A 29 0.08 5.59 9.48
C LEU A 29 1.55 6.02 9.54
N GLU A 30 1.82 7.32 9.57
CA GLU A 30 3.18 7.87 9.68
C GLU A 30 3.85 7.50 11.00
N ALA A 31 3.11 7.57 12.12
CA ALA A 31 3.68 7.33 13.44
C ALA A 31 3.96 5.84 13.70
N ARG A 32 3.19 4.93 13.09
CA ARG A 32 3.22 3.51 13.46
C ARG A 32 3.63 2.58 12.34
N PHE A 33 3.13 2.77 11.13
CA PHE A 33 3.26 1.80 10.03
C PHE A 33 4.37 2.16 9.05
N TRP A 34 4.65 3.45 8.84
CA TRP A 34 5.60 3.91 7.84
C TRP A 34 7.04 3.56 8.20
N GLU A 35 7.78 2.97 7.27
CA GLU A 35 9.22 2.71 7.39
C GLU A 35 9.98 3.64 6.44
N PRO A 36 10.44 4.82 6.89
CA PRO A 36 11.04 5.82 6.00
C PRO A 36 12.30 5.32 5.28
N GLN A 37 13.06 4.42 5.91
CA GLN A 37 14.24 3.79 5.33
C GLN A 37 13.92 2.87 4.13
N HIS A 38 12.72 2.27 4.12
CA HIS A 38 12.26 1.40 3.04
C HIS A 38 11.30 2.14 2.09
N GLY A 39 10.66 3.21 2.54
CA GLY A 39 9.63 3.91 1.77
C GLY A 39 8.39 3.04 1.54
N LEU A 40 8.06 2.17 2.50
CA LEU A 40 6.94 1.24 2.48
C LEU A 40 6.31 1.16 3.88
N TYR A 41 5.09 0.62 3.97
CA TYR A 41 4.39 0.39 5.23
C TYR A 41 4.56 -1.05 5.72
N LYS A 42 4.74 -1.22 7.03
CA LYS A 42 4.61 -2.49 7.75
C LYS A 42 3.19 -3.04 7.62
N ASP A 43 3.04 -4.34 7.84
CA ASP A 43 1.76 -5.03 7.58
C ASP A 43 0.87 -5.13 8.83
N GLU A 44 1.39 -5.66 9.94
CA GLU A 44 0.56 -6.12 11.06
C GLU A 44 1.20 -5.84 12.42
N ALA A 45 0.36 -5.42 13.38
CA ALA A 45 0.74 -5.23 14.78
C ALA A 45 -0.39 -5.69 15.72
N ASP A 46 -0.03 -6.03 16.96
CA ASP A 46 -0.99 -6.29 18.04
C ASP A 46 -1.60 -5.01 18.61
N GLY A 47 -2.49 -5.15 19.61
CA GLY A 47 -3.16 -4.02 20.27
C GLY A 47 -2.22 -3.09 21.06
N GLN A 48 -0.95 -3.46 21.25
CA GLN A 48 0.08 -2.68 21.92
C GLN A 48 1.12 -2.12 20.94
N TRP A 49 0.89 -2.27 19.63
CA TRP A 49 1.79 -1.83 18.55
C TRP A 49 3.09 -2.62 18.43
N ASN A 50 3.13 -3.87 18.90
CA ASN A 50 4.22 -4.78 18.57
C ASN A 50 4.00 -5.33 17.16
N PHE A 51 4.89 -5.01 16.24
CA PHE A 51 4.80 -5.43 14.84
C PHE A 51 5.38 -6.83 14.64
N THR A 52 4.80 -7.56 13.69
CA THR A 52 5.40 -8.81 13.21
C THR A 52 6.60 -8.53 12.29
N GLY A 53 7.42 -9.55 12.04
CA GLY A 53 8.50 -9.49 11.06
C GLY A 53 8.01 -9.53 9.60
N TYR A 54 6.72 -9.80 9.36
CA TYR A 54 6.17 -9.92 8.01
C TYR A 54 6.03 -8.55 7.32
N ARG A 55 6.31 -8.52 6.02
CA ARG A 55 6.05 -7.39 5.12
C ARG A 55 5.30 -7.89 3.89
N GLY A 56 4.28 -7.13 3.48
CA GLY A 56 3.37 -7.52 2.40
C GLY A 56 3.25 -6.48 1.30
N GLN A 57 3.27 -6.92 0.04
CA GLN A 57 2.96 -6.03 -1.09
C GLN A 57 1.50 -5.55 -1.03
N ASN A 58 0.59 -6.42 -0.61
CA ASN A 58 -0.86 -6.21 -0.70
C ASN A 58 -1.32 -4.97 0.09
N ALA A 59 -0.84 -4.83 1.33
CA ALA A 59 -1.14 -3.64 2.14
C ALA A 59 -0.64 -2.34 1.49
N ASN A 60 0.52 -2.38 0.83
CA ASN A 60 1.11 -1.23 0.14
C ASN A 60 0.41 -0.92 -1.18
N MET A 61 -0.05 -1.93 -1.92
CA MET A 61 -0.87 -1.77 -3.12
C MET A 61 -2.19 -1.07 -2.81
N HIS A 62 -2.95 -1.57 -1.82
CA HIS A 62 -4.19 -0.90 -1.41
C HIS A 62 -3.95 0.45 -0.75
N MET A 63 -2.78 0.67 -0.12
CA MET A 63 -2.43 1.99 0.36
C MET A 63 -2.19 2.96 -0.81
N CYS A 64 -1.51 2.54 -1.88
CA CYS A 64 -1.37 3.34 -3.09
C CYS A 64 -2.75 3.73 -3.66
N GLU A 65 -3.68 2.78 -3.74
CA GLU A 65 -5.07 3.04 -4.15
C GLU A 65 -5.77 4.05 -3.24
N ALA A 66 -5.68 3.89 -1.92
CA ALA A 66 -6.31 4.79 -0.96
C ALA A 66 -5.71 6.20 -1.01
N MET A 67 -4.39 6.32 -1.22
CA MET A 67 -3.70 7.59 -1.35
C MET A 67 -4.09 8.33 -2.63
N LEU A 68 -4.25 7.63 -3.76
CA LEU A 68 -4.81 8.21 -4.98
C LEU A 68 -6.24 8.73 -4.76
N ALA A 69 -7.09 7.95 -4.10
CA ALA A 69 -8.46 8.39 -3.78
C ALA A 69 -8.47 9.60 -2.83
N ALA A 70 -7.57 9.63 -1.84
CA ALA A 70 -7.39 10.74 -0.92
C ALA A 70 -6.95 12.01 -1.64
N PHE A 71 -5.99 11.91 -2.57
CA PHE A 71 -5.59 13.02 -3.43
C PHE A 71 -6.75 13.56 -4.25
N GLU A 72 -7.48 12.69 -4.96
CA GLU A 72 -8.64 13.09 -5.77
C GLU A 72 -9.77 13.72 -4.95
N ALA A 73 -9.92 13.34 -3.69
CA ALA A 73 -10.93 13.89 -2.78
C ALA A 73 -10.53 15.24 -2.19
N SER A 74 -9.25 15.41 -1.85
CA SER A 74 -8.78 16.50 -1.00
C SER A 74 -7.96 17.56 -1.71
N GLY A 75 -7.32 17.22 -2.84
CA GLY A 75 -6.32 18.04 -3.54
C GLY A 75 -4.95 18.09 -2.86
N GLU A 76 -4.72 17.34 -1.79
CA GLU A 76 -3.49 17.44 -0.99
C GLU A 76 -2.34 16.61 -1.58
N GLN A 77 -1.26 17.29 -1.98
CA GLN A 77 -0.13 16.70 -2.72
C GLN A 77 0.57 15.55 -2.00
N ARG A 78 0.65 15.59 -0.67
CA ARG A 78 1.27 14.53 0.15
C ARG A 78 0.74 13.12 -0.17
N TYR A 79 -0.54 13.01 -0.55
CA TYR A 79 -1.15 11.73 -0.87
C TYR A 79 -0.67 11.19 -2.21
N VAL A 80 -0.64 12.00 -3.28
CA VAL A 80 -0.15 11.53 -4.59
C VAL A 80 1.36 11.28 -4.56
N GLU A 81 2.13 12.09 -3.82
CA GLU A 81 3.56 11.87 -3.60
C GLU A 81 3.82 10.53 -2.89
N ARG A 82 3.04 10.21 -1.85
CA ARG A 82 3.13 8.91 -1.18
C ARG A 82 2.71 7.76 -2.10
N ALA A 83 1.63 7.91 -2.87
CA ALA A 83 1.21 6.91 -3.84
C ALA A 83 2.32 6.61 -4.86
N LEU A 84 2.98 7.65 -5.39
CA LEU A 84 4.11 7.50 -6.29
C LEU A 84 5.27 6.75 -5.64
N GLN A 85 5.63 7.11 -4.40
CA GLN A 85 6.71 6.44 -3.67
C GLN A 85 6.43 4.95 -3.45
N LEU A 86 5.18 4.59 -3.10
CA LEU A 86 4.77 3.20 -2.95
C LEU A 86 4.85 2.44 -4.28
N ALA A 87 4.30 3.01 -5.35
CA ALA A 87 4.33 2.40 -6.68
C ALA A 87 5.76 2.20 -7.18
N ASP A 88 6.63 3.18 -6.96
CA ASP A 88 8.04 3.13 -7.32
C ASP A 88 8.76 1.97 -6.62
N ASN A 89 8.64 1.92 -5.29
CA ASN A 89 9.29 0.92 -4.47
C ASN A 89 8.75 -0.49 -4.75
N MET A 90 7.45 -0.65 -4.95
CA MET A 90 6.86 -1.97 -5.18
C MET A 90 7.08 -2.48 -6.62
N THR A 91 6.72 -1.67 -7.61
CA THR A 91 6.68 -2.12 -9.01
C THR A 91 8.03 -2.03 -9.72
N ARG A 92 9.02 -1.33 -9.13
CA ARG A 92 10.41 -1.33 -9.60
C ARG A 92 11.33 -2.07 -8.65
N ARG A 93 11.52 -1.55 -7.42
CA ARG A 93 12.55 -2.08 -6.51
C ARG A 93 12.25 -3.49 -6.03
N GLN A 94 11.04 -3.76 -5.53
CA GLN A 94 10.66 -5.10 -5.09
C GLN A 94 10.49 -6.05 -6.27
N ALA A 95 9.83 -5.62 -7.35
CA ALA A 95 9.65 -6.44 -8.55
C ALA A 95 10.98 -6.89 -9.19
N ALA A 96 12.03 -6.06 -9.14
CA ALA A 96 13.36 -6.42 -9.64
C ALA A 96 13.97 -7.63 -8.92
N LYS A 97 13.57 -7.91 -7.68
CA LYS A 97 14.03 -9.08 -6.91
C LYS A 97 13.35 -10.38 -7.35
N ALA A 98 12.23 -10.30 -8.09
CA ALA A 98 11.38 -11.43 -8.47
C ALA A 98 11.16 -11.50 -9.98
N GLY A 99 12.19 -11.20 -10.78
CA GLY A 99 12.13 -11.32 -12.25
C GLY A 99 11.20 -10.31 -12.94
N GLY A 100 10.93 -9.17 -12.30
CA GLY A 100 10.10 -8.09 -12.83
C GLY A 100 8.61 -8.20 -12.48
N LEU A 101 8.21 -9.20 -11.70
CA LEU A 101 6.85 -9.33 -11.17
C LEU A 101 6.82 -9.00 -9.68
N VAL A 102 5.70 -8.49 -9.18
CA VAL A 102 5.54 -8.18 -7.76
C VAL A 102 5.22 -9.48 -7.01
N TRP A 103 6.14 -9.92 -6.16
CA TRP A 103 5.90 -11.02 -5.21
C TRP A 103 5.11 -10.53 -3.99
N GLU A 104 4.40 -11.42 -3.30
CA GLU A 104 3.49 -11.06 -2.22
C GLU A 104 4.16 -10.84 -0.86
N HIS A 105 5.18 -11.66 -0.54
CA HIS A 105 5.65 -11.87 0.84
C HIS A 105 7.13 -11.52 1.01
N TYR A 106 7.42 -10.72 2.04
CA TYR A 106 8.78 -10.25 2.34
C TYR A 106 9.05 -10.33 3.84
N ASP A 107 10.34 -10.37 4.19
CA ASP A 107 10.81 -10.24 5.56
C ASP A 107 10.91 -8.77 6.00
N GLU A 108 11.34 -8.54 7.23
CA GLU A 108 11.47 -7.20 7.83
C GLU A 108 12.49 -6.29 7.12
N ASN A 109 13.41 -6.87 6.32
CA ASN A 109 14.39 -6.15 5.53
C ASN A 109 13.91 -5.92 4.08
N TRP A 110 12.67 -6.32 3.76
CA TRP A 110 12.10 -6.29 2.42
C TRP A 110 12.86 -7.19 1.42
N GLU A 111 13.43 -8.29 1.90
CA GLU A 111 13.88 -9.42 1.07
C GLU A 111 12.74 -10.41 0.85
N ILE A 112 12.76 -11.11 -0.28
CA ILE A 112 11.68 -12.04 -0.63
C ILE A 112 11.68 -13.23 0.31
N ASP A 113 10.51 -13.52 0.89
CA ASP A 113 10.23 -14.80 1.52
C ASP A 113 9.54 -15.72 0.51
N TRP A 114 10.29 -16.69 0.00
CA TRP A 114 9.81 -17.67 -0.98
C TRP A 114 8.99 -18.79 -0.36
N ASP A 115 9.12 -19.01 0.94
CA ASP A 115 8.55 -20.15 1.65
C ASP A 115 7.29 -19.77 2.44
N TYR A 116 6.97 -18.47 2.53
CA TYR A 116 5.79 -17.97 3.22
C TYR A 116 4.50 -18.63 2.74
N ASN A 117 3.82 -19.36 3.63
CA ASN A 117 2.61 -20.14 3.33
C ASN A 117 2.75 -21.16 2.18
N LEU A 118 3.97 -21.63 1.88
CA LEU A 118 4.18 -22.69 0.89
C LEU A 118 3.37 -23.97 1.23
N ASP A 119 3.26 -24.29 2.53
CA ASP A 119 2.50 -25.42 3.04
C ASP A 119 0.98 -25.15 3.18
N ASP A 120 0.55 -23.90 3.05
CA ASP A 120 -0.88 -23.49 2.98
C ASP A 120 -1.12 -22.53 1.80
N PRO A 121 -0.98 -23.02 0.55
CA PRO A 121 -0.98 -22.16 -0.63
C PRO A 121 -2.33 -21.51 -0.94
N LYS A 122 -3.41 -21.93 -0.25
CA LYS A 122 -4.77 -21.39 -0.40
C LYS A 122 -5.19 -20.52 0.78
N HIS A 123 -4.24 -20.07 1.61
CA HIS A 123 -4.51 -19.15 2.69
C HIS A 123 -5.29 -17.92 2.19
N LEU A 124 -6.43 -17.61 2.84
CA LEU A 124 -7.46 -16.70 2.30
C LEU A 124 -6.94 -15.29 2.00
N PHE A 125 -5.98 -14.80 2.77
CA PHE A 125 -5.47 -13.43 2.68
C PHE A 125 -4.02 -13.33 2.20
N ARG A 126 -3.27 -14.46 2.24
CA ARG A 126 -1.83 -14.50 1.97
C ARG A 126 -1.48 -15.80 1.23
N PRO A 127 -2.09 -16.04 0.05
CA PRO A 127 -1.83 -17.24 -0.73
C PRO A 127 -0.39 -17.23 -1.27
N TRP A 128 0.25 -18.39 -1.28
CA TRP A 128 1.59 -18.54 -1.88
C TRP A 128 1.53 -18.38 -3.40
N GLY A 129 2.60 -17.80 -3.96
CA GLY A 129 2.77 -17.63 -5.40
C GLY A 129 2.41 -16.23 -5.89
N PHE A 130 2.83 -15.92 -7.12
CA PHE A 130 2.42 -14.70 -7.79
C PHE A 130 0.91 -14.67 -7.97
N GLN A 131 0.30 -13.52 -7.67
CA GLN A 131 -1.11 -13.27 -7.92
C GLN A 131 -1.25 -12.44 -9.22
N PRO A 132 -1.70 -13.04 -10.35
CA PRO A 132 -1.88 -12.31 -11.60
C PRO A 132 -2.82 -11.10 -11.46
N GLY A 133 -3.84 -11.24 -10.60
CA GLY A 133 -4.77 -10.15 -10.25
C GLY A 133 -4.04 -8.91 -9.74
N HIS A 134 -3.11 -9.08 -8.80
CA HIS A 134 -2.34 -7.96 -8.25
C HIS A 134 -1.39 -7.32 -9.28
N GLN A 135 -0.87 -8.10 -10.23
CA GLN A 135 -0.05 -7.52 -11.31
C GLN A 135 -0.90 -6.59 -12.19
N THR A 136 -2.11 -7.03 -12.57
CA THR A 136 -3.04 -6.21 -13.35
C THR A 136 -3.58 -5.02 -12.55
N GLU A 137 -3.71 -5.16 -11.23
CA GLU A 137 -4.09 -4.07 -10.35
C GLU A 137 -3.00 -3.01 -10.24
N TRP A 138 -1.72 -3.40 -10.10
CA TRP A 138 -0.62 -2.45 -10.20
C TRP A 138 -0.61 -1.74 -11.56
N ALA A 139 -0.86 -2.45 -12.66
CA ALA A 139 -0.99 -1.81 -13.97
C ALA A 139 -2.11 -0.75 -13.99
N LYS A 140 -3.29 -1.04 -13.42
CA LYS A 140 -4.38 -0.06 -13.23
C LYS A 140 -3.90 1.15 -12.44
N LEU A 141 -3.27 0.94 -11.28
CA LEU A 141 -2.82 2.02 -10.38
C LEU A 141 -1.74 2.90 -11.02
N LEU A 142 -0.80 2.30 -11.75
CA LEU A 142 0.24 3.04 -12.48
C LEU A 142 -0.34 3.95 -13.56
N LEU A 143 -1.36 3.47 -14.31
CA LEU A 143 -2.06 4.31 -15.29
C LEU A 143 -2.88 5.43 -14.64
N ILE A 144 -3.43 5.20 -13.43
CA ILE A 144 -4.09 6.27 -12.67
C ILE A 144 -3.07 7.32 -12.21
N LEU A 145 -1.93 6.88 -11.67
CA LEU A 145 -0.82 7.76 -11.26
C LEU A 145 -0.35 8.63 -12.42
N ASP A 146 -0.14 8.04 -13.60
CA ASP A 146 0.32 8.75 -14.80
C ASP A 146 -0.53 9.98 -15.14
N ARG A 147 -1.86 9.91 -14.96
CA ARG A 147 -2.77 11.06 -15.15
C ARG A 147 -2.53 12.22 -14.19
N HIS A 148 -1.96 11.95 -13.02
CA HIS A 148 -1.82 12.91 -11.92
C HIS A 148 -0.38 13.41 -11.74
N VAL A 149 0.62 12.67 -12.22
CA VAL A 149 2.05 13.03 -12.08
C VAL A 149 2.69 13.59 -13.36
N GLN A 150 2.00 13.54 -14.51
CA GLN A 150 2.45 14.24 -15.71
C GLN A 150 2.11 15.74 -15.61
N GLY A 151 3.14 16.53 -15.29
CA GLY A 151 3.22 17.98 -15.42
C GLY A 151 4.59 18.38 -15.91
#